data_AF-A0A7R9G532-F1
#
_entry.id   AF-A0A7R9G532-F1
#
_cell.length_a   1.000
_cell.length_b   1.000
_cell.length_c   1.000
_cell.angle_alpha   90.00
_cell.angle_beta   90.00
_cell.angle_gamma   90.00
#
_symmetry.space_group_name_H-M   'P 1'
#
loop_
_entity.id
_entity.type
_entity.pdbx_description
1 polymer ?
#
loop_
_entity_poly.entity_id
_entity_poly.type
_entity_poly.pdbx_seq_one_letter_code
_entity_poly.pdbx_strand_id
1 'polypeptide(L)'
;MCRGTVRDEPSPKKVHMAQELPISRAVFIDSTWNQSRGIYKDQRLRALPCVVLESRVSQFWRHQKNSPRWYLATVEAVHQLLVELHAATTKDEKYQGQYDNLLFLFHFMYSKIHDLYKHEDLQAYKRPLK
;
A
#
# COMPACT_ATOMS: atom_id res chain seq x y z
N MET A 1 41.73 38.93 -20.79
CA MET A 1 40.96 37.72 -21.12
C MET A 1 41.41 36.62 -20.17
N CYS A 2 40.65 35.95 -19.30
CA CYS A 2 39.33 36.12 -18.69
C CYS A 2 39.50 35.57 -17.25
N ARG A 3 39.09 36.32 -16.22
CA ARG A 3 39.06 35.80 -14.83
C ARG A 3 37.86 34.86 -14.72
N GLY A 4 38.10 33.57 -14.52
CA GLY A 4 37.05 32.59 -14.28
C GLY A 4 36.35 32.89 -12.95
N THR A 5 35.06 33.21 -13.01
CA THR A 5 34.19 33.27 -11.84
C THR A 5 33.95 31.85 -11.34
N VAL A 6 34.39 31.56 -10.12
CA VAL A 6 33.94 30.37 -9.38
C VAL A 6 32.44 30.57 -9.17
N ARG A 7 31.63 29.71 -9.80
CA ARG A 7 30.19 29.67 -9.53
C ARG A 7 30.02 29.05 -8.16
N ASP A 8 29.47 29.82 -7.22
CA ASP A 8 28.99 29.27 -5.96
C ASP A 8 27.91 28.23 -6.27
N GLU A 9 28.24 26.96 -6.07
CA GLU A 9 27.27 25.86 -6.05
C GLU A 9 26.27 26.13 -4.92
N PRO A 10 24.95 26.12 -5.18
CA PRO A 10 23.99 26.33 -4.12
C PRO A 10 24.10 25.19 -3.10
N SER A 11 24.46 25.55 -1.87
CA SER A 11 24.47 24.64 -0.72
C SER A 11 23.17 23.84 -0.67
N PRO A 12 23.22 22.51 -0.43
CA PRO A 12 22.03 21.68 -0.40
C PRO A 12 21.05 22.27 0.61
N LYS A 13 19.90 22.73 0.11
CA LYS A 13 18.80 23.23 0.94
C LYS A 13 18.51 22.14 1.96
N LYS A 14 18.73 22.44 3.24
CA LYS A 14 18.29 21.58 4.35
C LYS A 14 16.79 21.37 4.17
N VAL A 15 16.41 20.17 3.74
CA VAL A 15 15.01 19.76 3.70
C VAL A 15 14.52 19.86 5.13
N HIS A 16 13.61 20.81 5.38
CA HIS A 16 13.04 21.02 6.70
C HIS A 16 12.45 19.69 7.19
N MET A 17 12.84 19.36 8.43
CA MET A 17 12.58 18.12 9.16
C MET A 17 11.24 17.50 8.81
N ALA A 18 11.30 16.27 8.29
CA ALA A 18 10.15 15.39 8.22
C ALA A 18 9.48 15.38 9.60
N GLN A 19 8.20 15.71 9.63
CA GLN A 19 7.36 15.46 10.80
C GLN A 19 7.60 13.99 11.20
N GLU A 20 8.04 13.75 12.44
CA GLU A 20 8.38 12.39 12.88
C GLU A 20 7.14 11.49 12.73
N LEU A 21 7.18 10.62 11.73
CA LEU A 21 6.12 9.65 11.50
C LEU A 21 6.13 8.64 12.66
N PRO A 22 4.96 8.14 13.09
CA PRO A 22 4.88 7.15 14.17
C PRO A 22 5.56 5.81 13.80
N ILE A 23 5.84 5.59 12.52
CA ILE A 23 6.50 4.40 11.99
C ILE A 23 7.63 4.85 11.04
N SER A 24 8.84 4.38 11.30
CA SER A 24 10.02 4.62 10.43
C SER A 24 10.26 3.50 9.43
N ARG A 25 9.72 2.29 9.68
CA ARG A 25 9.87 1.12 8.83
C ARG A 25 8.63 0.23 8.93
N ALA A 26 8.10 -0.17 7.78
CA ALA A 26 7.07 -1.19 7.67
C ALA A 26 7.65 -2.40 6.91
N VAL A 27 7.30 -3.60 7.34
CA VAL A 27 7.68 -4.86 6.68
C VAL A 27 6.41 -5.54 6.19
N PHE A 28 6.37 -5.82 4.88
CA PHE A 28 5.27 -6.55 4.25
C PHE A 28 5.76 -7.93 3.85
N ILE A 29 5.00 -8.97 4.20
CA ILE A 29 5.32 -10.35 3.83
C ILE A 29 4.34 -10.77 2.73
N ASP A 30 4.83 -10.80 1.50
CA ASP A 30 4.05 -11.24 0.35
C ASP A 30 3.83 -12.76 0.42
N SER A 31 2.56 -13.17 0.40
CA SER A 31 2.16 -14.57 0.47
C SER A 31 0.73 -14.75 0.00
N THR A 32 0.32 -16.00 -0.24
CA THR A 32 -1.10 -16.30 -0.44
C THR A 32 -1.88 -16.17 0.87
N TRP A 33 -3.17 -15.81 0.81
CA TRP A 33 -4.00 -15.70 2.01
C TRP A 33 -4.13 -17.01 2.81
N ASN A 34 -3.93 -18.18 2.18
CA ASN A 34 -3.92 -19.45 2.89
C ASN A 34 -2.65 -19.65 3.73
N GLN A 35 -1.51 -19.12 3.28
CA GLN A 35 -0.24 -19.20 3.98
C GLN A 35 -0.12 -18.17 5.11
N SER A 36 -0.82 -17.03 5.01
CA SER A 36 -0.67 -15.90 5.93
C SER A 36 -0.90 -16.28 7.41
N ARG A 37 -1.85 -17.18 7.70
CA ARG A 37 -2.12 -17.65 9.08
C ARG A 37 -0.95 -18.42 9.68
N GLY A 38 -0.23 -19.19 8.86
CA GLY A 38 0.96 -19.93 9.30
C GLY A 38 2.12 -18.98 9.53
N ILE A 39 2.35 -18.07 8.58
CA ILE A 39 3.38 -17.04 8.65
C ILE A 39 3.19 -16.18 9.90
N TYR A 40 1.98 -15.69 10.16
CA TYR A 40 1.67 -14.86 11.34
C TYR A 40 2.00 -15.56 12.67
N LYS A 41 1.91 -16.90 12.73
CA LYS A 41 2.21 -17.68 13.94
C LYS A 41 3.70 -18.03 14.08
N ASP A 42 4.52 -17.77 13.07
CA ASP A 42 5.96 -18.08 13.06
C ASP A 42 6.67 -17.34 14.21
N GLN A 43 7.48 -18.08 14.97
CA GLN A 43 8.17 -17.56 16.14
C GLN A 43 9.11 -16.39 15.81
N ARG A 44 9.70 -16.37 14.61
CA ARG A 44 10.61 -15.31 14.15
C ARG A 44 9.92 -13.96 14.01
N LEU A 45 8.60 -13.94 13.84
CA LEU A 45 7.81 -12.71 13.69
C LEU A 45 7.20 -12.21 15.00
N ARG A 46 7.23 -12.99 16.08
CA ARG A 46 6.57 -12.63 17.36
C ARG A 46 7.11 -11.35 18.00
N ALA A 47 8.37 -11.00 17.72
CA ALA A 47 8.99 -9.78 18.24
C ALA A 47 8.64 -8.53 17.42
N LEU A 48 8.02 -8.67 16.25
CA LEU A 48 7.63 -7.55 15.40
C LEU A 48 6.28 -6.98 15.83
N PRO A 49 6.17 -5.68 16.10
CA PRO A 49 4.88 -5.03 16.28
C PRO A 49 4.01 -5.18 15.01
N CYS A 50 2.78 -5.66 15.18
CA CYS A 50 1.81 -5.79 14.11
C CYS A 50 0.74 -4.71 14.25
N VAL A 51 0.44 -4.03 13.14
CA VAL A 51 -0.69 -3.08 13.04
C VAL A 51 -1.85 -3.74 12.30
N VAL A 52 -3.07 -3.37 12.65
CA VAL A 52 -4.28 -3.83 11.97
C VAL A 52 -4.82 -2.67 11.16
N LEU A 53 -4.83 -2.83 9.84
CA LEU A 53 -5.41 -1.87 8.91
C LEU A 53 -6.94 -1.93 8.94
N GLU A 54 -7.59 -0.82 8.58
CA GLU A 54 -9.04 -0.79 8.41
C GLU A 54 -9.48 -1.77 7.32
N SER A 55 -10.62 -2.45 7.57
CA SER A 55 -11.17 -3.38 6.60
C SER A 55 -11.71 -2.64 5.37
N ARG A 56 -11.22 -3.01 4.18
CA ARG A 56 -11.72 -2.51 2.89
C ARG A 56 -11.95 -3.65 1.92
N VAL A 57 -12.90 -3.46 1.00
CA VAL A 57 -13.17 -4.42 -0.06
C VAL A 57 -12.05 -4.37 -1.08
N SER A 58 -11.36 -5.51 -1.28
CA SER A 58 -10.31 -5.63 -2.28
C SER A 58 -10.89 -5.71 -3.69
N GLN A 59 -10.19 -5.08 -4.63
CA GLN A 59 -10.45 -5.17 -6.07
C GLN A 59 -9.60 -6.25 -6.77
N PHE A 60 -8.80 -7.01 -6.01
CA PHE A 60 -7.94 -8.04 -6.56
C PHE A 60 -8.75 -9.12 -7.27
N TRP A 61 -8.41 -9.36 -8.54
CA TRP A 61 -9.21 -10.18 -9.46
C TRP A 61 -8.92 -11.68 -9.39
N ARG A 62 -7.88 -12.10 -8.67
CA ARG A 62 -7.55 -13.52 -8.54
C ARG A 62 -8.38 -14.13 -7.42
N HIS A 63 -9.20 -15.11 -7.77
CA HIS A 63 -9.96 -15.85 -6.79
C HIS A 63 -9.05 -16.62 -5.83
N GLN A 64 -9.43 -16.62 -4.56
CA GLN A 64 -8.82 -17.43 -3.52
C GLN A 64 -9.95 -18.08 -2.73
N LYS A 65 -9.85 -19.40 -2.55
CA LYS A 65 -10.88 -20.17 -1.87
C LYS A 65 -10.94 -19.80 -0.39
N ASN A 66 -12.15 -19.78 0.16
CA ASN A 66 -12.41 -19.58 1.59
C ASN A 66 -11.82 -18.29 2.18
N SER A 67 -11.53 -17.28 1.36
CA SER A 67 -11.14 -15.96 1.84
C SER A 67 -12.30 -14.97 1.66
N PRO A 68 -12.49 -14.05 2.61
CA PRO A 68 -13.47 -12.99 2.47
C PRO A 68 -12.99 -11.88 1.52
N ARG A 69 -13.92 -11.09 0.97
CA ARG A 69 -13.60 -10.05 -0.03
C ARG A 69 -12.80 -8.87 0.53
N TRP A 70 -12.72 -8.73 1.85
CA TRP A 70 -11.92 -7.70 2.52
C TRP A 70 -10.47 -8.09 2.80
N TYR A 71 -10.00 -9.24 2.32
CA TYR A 71 -8.58 -9.53 2.30
C TYR A 71 -7.93 -8.78 1.15
N LEU A 72 -7.02 -7.87 1.48
CA LEU A 72 -6.29 -7.02 0.53
C LEU A 72 -5.17 -7.80 -0.14
N ALA A 73 -4.87 -7.47 -1.40
CA ALA A 73 -3.59 -7.79 -2.01
C ALA A 73 -2.47 -6.99 -1.34
N THR A 74 -1.22 -7.46 -1.43
CA THR A 74 -0.07 -6.80 -0.80
C THR A 74 0.04 -5.32 -1.18
N VAL A 75 -0.16 -4.98 -2.46
CA VAL A 75 -0.10 -3.57 -2.92
C VAL A 75 -1.24 -2.71 -2.38
N GLU A 76 -2.44 -3.28 -2.22
CA GLU A 76 -3.57 -2.60 -1.60
C GLU A 76 -3.30 -2.37 -0.11
N ALA A 77 -2.67 -3.33 0.58
CA ALA A 77 -2.27 -3.18 1.98
C ALA A 77 -1.18 -2.11 2.17
N VAL A 78 -0.22 -2.01 1.25
CA VAL A 78 0.78 -0.93 1.25
C VAL A 78 0.13 0.42 1.05
N HIS A 79 -0.74 0.55 0.05
CA HIS A 79 -1.52 1.78 -0.21
C HIS A 79 -2.36 2.17 1.02
N GLN A 80 -3.08 1.21 1.59
CA GLN A 80 -3.93 1.44 2.76
C GLN A 80 -3.13 1.91 3.98
N LEU A 81 -1.96 1.32 4.24
CA LEU A 81 -1.07 1.78 5.32
C LEU A 81 -0.68 3.25 5.13
N LEU A 82 -0.32 3.67 3.91
CA LEU A 82 0.08 5.05 3.63
C LEU A 82 -1.08 6.03 3.79
N VAL A 83 -2.28 5.65 3.36
CA VAL A 83 -3.50 6.47 3.55
C VAL A 83 -3.81 6.64 5.04
N GLU A 84 -3.73 5.57 5.84
CA GLU A 84 -3.96 5.64 7.29
C GLU A 84 -2.86 6.43 8.02
N LEU A 85 -1.60 6.27 7.62
CA LEU A 85 -0.48 7.06 8.17
C LEU A 85 -0.62 8.55 7.84
N HIS A 86 -1.04 8.89 6.61
CA HIS A 86 -1.33 10.26 6.23
C HIS A 86 -2.43 10.83 7.13
N ALA A 87 -3.58 10.16 7.21
CA ALA A 87 -4.69 10.59 8.06
C ALA A 87 -4.30 10.75 9.54
N ALA A 88 -3.39 9.91 10.05
CA ALA A 88 -2.90 9.99 11.42
C ALA A 88 -1.90 11.13 11.68
N THR A 89 -1.24 11.66 10.63
CA THR A 89 -0.12 12.62 10.79
C THR A 89 -0.41 14.01 10.23
N THR A 90 -1.29 14.14 9.24
CA THR A 90 -1.74 15.43 8.72
C THR A 90 -2.98 15.92 9.46
N LYS A 91 -2.81 16.93 10.31
CA LYS A 91 -3.92 17.62 10.97
C LYS A 91 -4.68 18.42 9.90
N ASP A 92 -5.85 17.91 9.51
CA ASP A 92 -6.83 18.55 8.62
C ASP A 92 -6.59 18.46 7.11
N GLU A 93 -5.48 17.87 6.65
CA GLU A 93 -5.36 17.53 5.22
C GLU A 93 -6.07 16.20 4.93
N LYS A 94 -7.10 16.27 4.09
CA LYS A 94 -7.78 15.08 3.57
C LYS A 94 -6.88 14.38 2.56
N TYR A 95 -6.95 13.05 2.53
CA TYR A 95 -6.39 12.27 1.44
C TYR A 95 -7.01 12.67 0.09
N GLN A 96 -6.17 13.00 -0.88
CA GLN A 96 -6.52 13.43 -2.25
C GLN A 96 -5.80 12.61 -3.32
N GLY A 97 -5.41 11.37 -3.00
CA GLY A 97 -4.76 10.48 -3.97
C GLY A 97 -3.23 10.59 -3.98
N GLN A 98 -2.61 11.13 -2.92
CA GLN A 98 -1.16 11.33 -2.81
C GLN A 98 -0.34 10.07 -3.08
N TYR A 99 -0.94 8.88 -2.91
CA TYR A 99 -0.27 7.59 -3.08
C TYR A 99 -0.94 6.69 -4.13
N ASP A 100 -1.95 7.19 -4.87
CA ASP A 100 -2.71 6.37 -5.83
C ASP A 100 -1.86 5.87 -6.99
N ASN A 101 -0.77 6.57 -7.31
CA ASN A 101 0.20 6.15 -8.32
C ASN A 101 0.86 4.79 -7.99
N LEU A 102 0.94 4.39 -6.71
CA LEU A 102 1.39 3.05 -6.32
C LEU A 102 0.50 1.95 -6.90
N LEU A 103 -0.77 2.25 -7.14
CA LEU A 103 -1.73 1.33 -7.71
C LEU A 103 -1.70 1.33 -9.24
N PHE A 104 -0.79 2.04 -9.91
CA PHE A 104 -0.76 2.15 -11.38
C PHE A 104 -0.81 0.79 -12.09
N LEU A 105 0.12 -0.12 -11.76
CA LEU A 105 0.16 -1.45 -12.39
C LEU A 105 -1.04 -2.31 -11.97
N PHE A 106 -1.48 -2.18 -10.72
CA PHE A 106 -2.67 -2.87 -10.22
C PHE A 106 -3.92 -2.45 -10.99
N HIS A 107 -4.12 -1.14 -11.18
CA HIS A 107 -5.22 -0.56 -11.93
C HIS A 107 -5.15 -0.97 -13.41
N PHE A 108 -3.98 -0.92 -14.04
CA PHE A 108 -3.79 -1.39 -15.40
C PHE A 108 -4.24 -2.84 -15.56
N MET A 109 -3.77 -3.73 -14.69
CA MET A 109 -4.12 -5.15 -14.74
C MET A 109 -5.60 -5.39 -14.43
N TYR A 110 -6.15 -4.66 -13.45
CA TYR A 110 -7.56 -4.67 -13.14
C TYR A 110 -8.38 -4.33 -14.39
N SER A 111 -8.07 -3.22 -15.07
CA SER A 111 -8.77 -2.80 -16.28
C SER A 111 -8.67 -3.85 -17.38
N LYS A 112 -7.49 -4.43 -17.61
CA LYS A 112 -7.32 -5.51 -18.61
C LYS A 112 -8.13 -6.75 -18.32
N ILE A 113 -8.29 -7.12 -17.06
CA ILE A 113 -9.14 -8.26 -16.69
C ILE A 113 -10.62 -7.94 -16.92
N HIS A 114 -11.04 -6.70 -16.69
CA HIS A 114 -12.44 -6.29 -16.90
C HIS A 114 -12.78 -6.00 -18.37
N ASP A 115 -11.78 -5.77 -19.22
CA ASP A 115 -11.96 -5.77 -20.68
C ASP A 115 -12.29 -7.20 -21.19
N LEU A 116 -11.80 -8.24 -20.50
CA LEU A 116 -11.94 -9.64 -20.90
C LEU A 116 -13.11 -10.36 -20.23
N TYR A 117 -13.47 -9.96 -19.01
CA TYR A 117 -14.47 -10.63 -18.18
C TYR A 117 -15.39 -9.61 -17.53
N LYS A 118 -16.69 -9.93 -17.46
CA LYS A 118 -17.63 -9.11 -16.69
C LYS A 118 -17.32 -9.23 -15.20
N HIS A 119 -17.45 -8.12 -14.48
CA HIS A 119 -17.17 -8.07 -13.04
C HIS A 119 -17.99 -9.12 -12.28
N GLU A 120 -19.28 -9.24 -12.57
CA GLU A 120 -20.19 -10.18 -11.92
C GLU A 120 -19.86 -11.66 -12.20
N ASP A 121 -19.10 -11.97 -13.25
CA ASP A 121 -18.75 -13.35 -13.60
C ASP A 121 -17.53 -13.85 -12.81
N LEU A 122 -16.65 -12.94 -12.40
CA LEU A 122 -15.40 -13.26 -11.72
C LEU A 122 -15.63 -13.78 -10.30
N GLN A 123 -15.13 -15.00 -10.04
CA GLN A 123 -15.21 -15.66 -8.73
C GLN A 123 -14.54 -14.85 -7.60
N ALA A 124 -13.61 -13.95 -7.93
CA ALA A 124 -12.97 -13.10 -6.94
C ALA A 124 -13.95 -12.14 -6.25
N TYR A 125 -15.00 -11.71 -6.96
CA TYR A 125 -15.99 -10.74 -6.46
C TYR A 125 -17.24 -11.38 -5.86
N LYS A 126 -17.38 -12.70 -5.98
CA LYS A 126 -18.41 -13.53 -5.35
C LYS A 126 -18.05 -13.99 -3.93
N ARG A 127 -16.87 -13.59 -3.42
CA ARG A 127 -16.42 -13.89 -2.05
C ARG A 127 -17.30 -13.16 -1.03
N PRO A 128 -17.53 -13.74 0.17
CA PRO A 128 -18.43 -13.16 1.15
C PRO A 128 -17.96 -11.77 1.59
N LEU A 129 -18.95 -10.88 1.73
CA LEU A 129 -18.86 -9.61 2.44
C LEU A 129 -19.34 -9.84 3.89
N LYS A 130 -18.91 -8.98 4.83
CA LYS A 130 -19.37 -9.05 6.22
C LYS A 130 -20.86 -8.77 6.29
#